data_AF-A0A6G8IC99-F1
#
_entry.id   AF-A0A6G8IC99-F1
#
_cell.length_a   1.000
_cell.length_b   1.000
_cell.length_c   1.000
_cell.angle_alpha   90.00
_cell.angle_beta   90.00
_cell.angle_gamma   90.00
#
_symmetry.space_group_name_H-M   'P 1'
#
loop_
_entity.id
_entity.type
_entity.pdbx_description
1 polymer ?
#
loop_
_entity_poly.entity_id
_entity_poly.type
_entity_poly.pdbx_seq_one_letter_code
_entity_poly.pdbx_strand_id
1 'polypeptide(L)'
;MNLPAPHAIARAEKRLGNCIRQCRRRRGWTQHEFASQIGTSIGLVRRIERGGSSVSLLIVMRGALHLGLLREFNRLLAIRHRQYRDRRGRCGHSTPRPAVVAAPEQATVDVVAPPENPQQLLHESQARLLDHLTVHLGHTSLVLGSLKVYAQNDELFSEFAYDVSWLSSPRYFPVSPDLAHTAAPQRFTPLQGEDLNVFAALAETAPSGFGLQVMSKASEIGLLGASNWEGRALRALEGLKAVPNVVRLGALRLVSSGESPEELSHSRRTLPRESDLPSLAAAVHAFEGGTVSSAQLQLLMTSATALGGSRPKVTWLGRDNDLWAAKLPKRFGDSLPNRSEALAMSLAAMAGIDCVTVTLRHSPSGPFLIAPRFDRASDGKRKPVLSARSMLHANECDVISPLELLGVMRERCLDFSSDARELWQRLLFMCLIRQPGDELRKISFVYAGNGLWRLAPAYGLRLHSFSMQSLKAQQAAGSGLEMRLLPLMKASSAFGMEPKLALDQLRWQLNVLARWRDQAGQLSVGMSQFDMAQFQHAMTQTAIEGATLAAKCLRELDIA
;
A
#
# COMPACT_ATOMS: atom_id res chain seq x y z
N MET A 1 2.50 -1.13 23.58
CA MET A 1 1.10 -0.71 23.81
C MET A 1 0.86 0.60 23.07
N ASN A 2 0.12 0.57 21.97
CA ASN A 2 -0.26 1.80 21.25
C ASN A 2 -1.60 2.30 21.81
N LEU A 3 -1.54 2.97 22.96
CA LEU A 3 -2.68 3.74 23.47
C LEU A 3 -2.99 4.89 22.49
N PRO A 4 -4.26 5.27 22.30
CA PRO A 4 -4.60 6.42 21.47
C PRO A 4 -3.94 7.68 22.03
N ALA A 5 -3.43 8.54 21.14
CA ALA A 5 -2.87 9.83 21.52
C ALA A 5 -3.93 10.63 22.32
N PRO A 6 -3.68 10.98 23.60
CA PRO A 6 -4.68 11.65 24.44
C PRO A 6 -5.22 12.91 23.76
N HIS A 7 -6.50 13.25 23.95
CA HIS A 7 -7.18 14.33 23.19
C HIS A 7 -6.45 15.69 23.15
N ALA A 8 -5.55 15.98 24.10
CA ALA A 8 -4.65 17.13 24.03
C ALA A 8 -3.64 17.05 22.86
N ILE A 9 -3.07 15.88 22.60
CA ILE A 9 -2.13 15.62 21.50
C ILE A 9 -2.85 15.68 20.14
N ALA A 10 -3.98 14.98 19.98
CA ALA A 10 -4.77 15.04 18.74
C ALA A 10 -5.20 16.48 18.37
N ARG A 11 -5.51 17.32 19.36
CA ARG A 11 -5.77 18.76 19.15
C ARG A 11 -4.51 19.56 18.84
N ALA A 12 -3.34 19.17 19.34
CA ALA A 12 -2.06 19.78 18.99
C ALA A 12 -1.62 19.43 17.56
N GLU A 13 -1.77 18.17 17.14
CA GLU A 13 -1.49 17.69 15.78
C GLU A 13 -2.37 18.41 14.74
N LYS A 14 -3.69 18.49 15.00
CA LYS A 14 -4.63 19.24 14.15
C LYS A 14 -4.36 20.75 14.12
N ARG A 15 -3.86 21.34 15.21
CA ARG A 15 -3.38 22.74 15.22
C ARG A 15 -2.11 22.91 14.38
N LEU A 16 -1.12 22.04 14.56
CA LEU A 16 0.16 22.09 13.86
C LEU A 16 0.00 21.90 12.34
N GLY A 17 -0.85 20.98 11.91
CA GLY A 17 -1.21 20.80 10.50
C GLY A 17 -1.83 22.05 9.88
N ASN A 18 -2.77 22.69 10.59
CA ASN A 18 -3.35 23.96 10.16
C ASN A 18 -2.30 25.09 10.09
N CYS A 19 -1.38 25.19 11.04
CA CYS A 19 -0.29 26.18 10.98
C CYS A 19 0.64 25.94 9.78
N ILE A 20 1.03 24.69 9.51
CA ILE A 20 1.83 24.31 8.33
C ILE A 20 1.09 24.70 7.03
N ARG A 21 -0.20 24.38 6.94
CA ARG A 21 -1.07 24.75 5.79
C ARG A 21 -1.15 26.26 5.55
N GLN A 22 -1.30 27.04 6.62
CA GLN A 22 -1.34 28.50 6.55
C GLN A 22 0.01 29.09 6.13
N CYS A 23 1.12 28.62 6.71
CA CYS A 23 2.46 29.13 6.41
C CYS A 23 2.98 28.71 5.04
N ARG A 24 2.54 27.57 4.50
CA ARG A 24 2.74 27.23 3.08
C ARG A 24 1.96 28.19 2.18
N ARG A 25 0.65 28.36 2.40
CA ARG A 25 -0.20 29.28 1.62
C ARG A 25 0.33 30.72 1.62
N ARG A 26 0.83 31.21 2.76
CA ARG A 26 1.48 32.54 2.88
C ARG A 26 2.78 32.70 2.09
N ARG A 27 3.42 31.61 1.66
CA ARG A 27 4.58 31.62 0.73
C ARG A 27 4.19 31.44 -0.73
N GLY A 28 2.90 31.41 -1.07
CA GLY A 28 2.39 31.12 -2.42
C GLY A 28 2.49 29.64 -2.84
N TRP A 29 3.31 28.83 -2.18
CA TRP A 29 3.59 27.44 -2.55
C TRP A 29 2.34 26.55 -2.61
N THR A 30 2.20 25.79 -3.69
CA THR A 30 1.30 24.63 -3.82
C THR A 30 1.72 23.48 -2.90
N GLN A 31 0.83 22.49 -2.71
CA GLN A 31 1.20 21.27 -1.98
C GLN A 31 2.31 20.48 -2.69
N HIS A 32 2.43 20.59 -4.02
CA HIS A 32 3.47 19.94 -4.82
C HIS A 32 4.85 20.54 -4.53
N GLU A 33 4.99 21.86 -4.63
CA GLU A 33 6.25 22.56 -4.36
C GLU A 33 6.72 22.33 -2.92
N PHE A 34 5.82 22.39 -1.94
CA PHE A 34 6.19 22.13 -0.54
C PHE A 34 6.59 20.67 -0.29
N ALA A 35 5.94 19.70 -0.94
CA ALA A 35 6.32 18.28 -0.87
C ALA A 35 7.74 18.06 -1.42
N SER A 36 8.05 18.67 -2.57
CA SER A 36 9.38 18.67 -3.18
C SER A 36 10.43 19.28 -2.24
N GLN A 37 10.18 20.49 -1.72
CA GLN A 37 11.10 21.21 -0.82
C GLN A 37 11.46 20.41 0.45
N ILE A 38 10.54 19.62 1.01
CA ILE A 38 10.81 18.84 2.23
C ILE A 38 11.22 17.38 1.97
N GLY A 39 11.26 16.97 0.70
CA GLY A 39 11.67 15.64 0.25
C GLY A 39 10.67 14.53 0.61
N THR A 40 9.38 14.71 0.32
CA THR A 40 8.33 13.70 0.53
C THR A 40 7.17 13.84 -0.46
N SER A 41 6.08 13.09 -0.26
CA SER A 41 4.90 13.04 -1.12
C SER A 41 3.85 14.13 -0.85
N ILE A 42 3.04 14.40 -1.88
CA ILE A 42 1.89 15.34 -1.82
C ILE A 42 0.81 14.78 -0.88
N GLY A 43 0.58 13.46 -0.88
CA GLY A 43 -0.33 12.79 0.03
C GLY A 43 0.13 12.84 1.49
N LEU A 44 1.45 12.81 1.76
CA LEU A 44 1.94 13.07 3.11
C LEU A 44 1.79 14.54 3.50
N VAL A 45 2.09 15.50 2.61
CA VAL A 45 1.78 16.93 2.86
C VAL A 45 0.30 17.13 3.19
N ARG A 46 -0.62 16.49 2.44
CA ARG A 46 -2.06 16.52 2.72
C ARG A 46 -2.40 15.94 4.11
N ARG A 47 -1.72 14.88 4.55
CA ARG A 47 -1.91 14.29 5.89
C ARG A 47 -1.31 15.15 7.02
N ILE A 48 -0.15 15.76 6.79
CA ILE A 48 0.44 16.76 7.70
C ILE A 48 -0.55 17.92 7.87
N GLU A 49 -1.06 18.50 6.77
CA GLU A 49 -2.01 19.62 6.81
C GLU A 49 -3.37 19.28 7.45
N ARG A 50 -3.78 18.01 7.41
CA ARG A 50 -4.96 17.49 8.13
C ARG A 50 -4.69 17.22 9.62
N GLY A 51 -3.43 17.11 10.02
CA GLY A 51 -3.02 16.78 11.39
C GLY A 51 -3.14 15.28 11.72
N GLY A 52 -2.76 14.40 10.79
CA GLY A 52 -2.78 12.95 11.01
C GLY A 52 -1.71 12.46 11.98
N SER A 53 -2.11 11.67 12.98
CA SER A 53 -1.26 11.15 14.07
C SER A 53 -0.31 9.99 13.68
N SER A 54 -0.25 9.62 12.40
CA SER A 54 0.66 8.59 11.86
C SER A 54 1.83 9.15 11.05
N VAL A 55 2.11 10.46 11.15
CA VAL A 55 3.22 11.10 10.43
C VAL A 55 4.46 11.23 11.30
N SER A 56 5.60 10.71 10.82
CA SER A 56 6.89 10.80 11.50
C SER A 56 7.27 12.24 11.87
N LEU A 57 7.58 12.44 13.15
CA LEU A 57 7.94 13.74 13.72
C LEU A 57 9.11 14.41 12.98
N LEU A 58 10.05 13.63 12.45
CA LEU A 58 11.18 14.12 11.65
C LEU A 58 10.72 14.87 10.40
N ILE A 59 9.65 14.42 9.74
CA ILE A 59 9.12 15.04 8.52
C ILE A 59 8.35 16.31 8.86
N VAL A 60 7.61 16.29 9.97
CA VAL A 60 6.99 17.50 10.55
C VAL A 60 8.04 18.54 10.92
N MET A 61 9.19 18.13 11.46
CA MET A 61 10.33 19.01 11.76
C MET A 61 11.02 19.54 10.50
N ARG A 62 11.17 18.73 9.43
CA ARG A 62 11.63 19.21 8.10
C ARG A 62 10.67 20.24 7.51
N GLY A 63 9.36 20.02 7.63
CA GLY A 63 8.31 20.97 7.28
C GLY A 63 8.41 22.28 8.07
N ALA A 64 8.57 22.18 9.38
CA ALA A 64 8.73 23.33 10.26
C ALA A 64 10.03 24.11 9.94
N LEU A 65 11.14 23.44 9.63
CA LEU A 65 12.40 24.06 9.23
C LEU A 65 12.25 24.90 7.94
N HIS A 66 11.76 24.30 6.86
CA HIS A 66 11.58 25.00 5.57
C HIS A 66 10.53 26.13 5.65
N LEU A 67 9.55 26.03 6.55
CA LEU A 67 8.59 27.09 6.82
C LEU A 67 9.09 28.15 7.83
N GLY A 68 10.27 27.99 8.43
CA GLY A 68 10.80 28.88 9.48
C GLY A 68 10.14 28.73 10.87
N LEU A 69 9.25 27.75 11.01
CA LEU A 69 8.42 27.48 12.20
C LEU A 69 9.11 26.61 13.26
N LEU A 70 10.40 26.29 13.11
CA LEU A 70 11.11 25.43 14.06
C LEU A 70 11.12 26.01 15.50
N ARG A 71 11.07 27.35 15.63
CA ARG A 71 10.92 28.04 16.92
C ARG A 71 9.54 27.81 17.54
N GLU A 72 8.46 27.98 16.78
CA GLU A 72 7.08 27.70 17.19
C GLU A 72 6.88 26.22 17.54
N PHE A 73 7.47 25.30 16.77
CA PHE A 73 7.46 23.87 17.04
C PHE A 73 8.15 23.55 18.39
N ASN A 74 9.34 24.10 18.63
CA ASN A 74 10.04 23.95 19.91
C ASN A 74 9.26 24.59 21.08
N ARG A 75 8.57 25.72 20.87
CA ARG A 75 7.66 26.30 21.89
C ARG A 75 6.50 25.38 22.23
N LEU A 76 5.90 24.70 21.24
CA LEU A 76 4.81 23.74 21.47
C LEU A 76 5.28 22.52 22.30
N LEU A 77 6.48 22.00 22.02
CA LEU A 77 7.09 20.93 22.83
C LEU A 77 7.43 21.39 24.27
N ALA A 78 7.92 22.62 24.42
CA ALA A 78 8.32 23.18 25.71
C ALA A 78 7.16 23.35 26.72
N ILE A 79 5.90 23.26 26.30
CA ILE A 79 4.71 23.39 27.18
C ILE A 79 4.77 22.38 28.35
N ARG A 80 5.31 21.17 28.14
CA ARG A 80 5.44 20.15 29.21
C ARG A 80 6.39 20.55 30.35
N HIS A 81 7.39 21.41 30.10
CA HIS A 81 8.38 21.75 31.14
C HIS A 81 7.92 22.82 32.13
N ARG A 82 6.88 23.61 31.81
CA ARG A 82 6.46 24.73 32.67
C ARG A 82 5.55 24.30 33.83
N GLN A 83 4.70 23.30 33.61
CA GLN A 83 3.75 22.79 34.63
C GLN A 83 4.41 22.16 35.87
N TYR A 84 5.72 21.85 35.82
CA TYR A 84 6.45 21.27 36.97
C TYR A 84 7.14 22.31 37.87
N ARG A 85 7.11 23.62 37.52
CA ARG A 85 7.79 24.68 38.29
C ARG A 85 6.83 25.60 39.07
N ASP A 86 5.67 25.91 38.53
CA ASP A 86 4.77 26.95 39.07
C ASP A 86 3.89 26.50 40.27
N ARG A 87 4.39 25.58 41.11
CA ARG A 87 3.76 25.22 42.42
C ARG A 87 4.39 25.93 43.64
N ARG A 88 5.25 26.94 43.43
CA ARG A 88 5.77 27.82 44.49
C ARG A 88 5.98 29.26 43.96
N GLY A 89 4.97 30.14 44.06
CA GLY A 89 5.10 31.53 43.57
C GLY A 89 3.87 32.43 43.74
N ARG A 90 3.82 33.14 44.87
CA ARG A 90 2.84 34.15 45.34
C ARG A 90 2.04 34.97 44.30
N CYS A 91 0.75 35.10 44.63
CA CYS A 91 -0.17 36.24 44.53
C CYS A 91 0.31 37.60 43.96
N GLY A 92 -0.57 38.23 43.16
CA GLY A 92 -0.60 39.67 42.87
C GLY A 92 -1.94 40.09 42.24
N HIS A 93 -2.45 41.30 42.52
CA HIS A 93 -3.69 41.85 41.95
C HIS A 93 -3.40 43.05 41.04
N SER A 94 -4.13 43.20 39.93
CA SER A 94 -4.68 44.49 39.48
C SER A 94 -5.57 44.34 38.22
N THR A 95 -6.64 45.12 38.17
CA THR A 95 -7.39 45.46 36.94
C THR A 95 -7.43 46.98 36.80
N PRO A 96 -7.54 47.49 35.56
CA PRO A 96 -8.48 48.59 35.32
C PRO A 96 -9.34 48.39 34.05
N ARG A 97 -10.21 49.38 33.77
CA ARG A 97 -11.31 49.36 32.79
C ARG A 97 -10.95 50.13 31.48
N PRO A 98 -11.81 50.13 30.44
CA PRO A 98 -11.43 50.50 29.06
C PRO A 98 -11.59 51.99 28.69
N ALA A 99 -11.14 52.35 27.49
CA ALA A 99 -11.40 53.61 26.79
C ALA A 99 -12.19 53.38 25.48
N VAL A 100 -12.72 54.46 24.91
CA VAL A 100 -13.65 54.51 23.75
C VAL A 100 -13.13 55.54 22.73
N VAL A 101 -13.79 55.67 21.56
CA VAL A 101 -13.54 56.66 20.46
C VAL A 101 -12.39 56.24 19.51
N ALA A 102 -12.46 56.35 18.18
CA ALA A 102 -13.49 56.86 17.26
C ALA A 102 -13.68 55.94 16.03
N ALA A 103 -14.65 56.26 15.16
CA ALA A 103 -14.80 55.68 13.83
C ALA A 103 -14.46 56.70 12.72
N PRO A 104 -14.06 56.25 11.52
CA PRO A 104 -14.16 57.07 10.31
C PRO A 104 -14.99 56.40 9.19
N GLU A 105 -15.90 57.19 8.65
CA GLU A 105 -16.31 57.32 7.24
C GLU A 105 -16.90 56.12 6.46
N GLN A 106 -17.71 56.49 5.46
CA GLN A 106 -18.58 55.61 4.68
C GLN A 106 -18.02 55.41 3.27
N ALA A 107 -17.96 54.16 2.81
CA ALA A 107 -17.85 53.84 1.39
C ALA A 107 -19.21 53.29 0.92
N THR A 108 -19.76 53.85 -0.14
CA THR A 108 -21.03 53.41 -0.75
C THR A 108 -20.88 52.02 -1.36
N VAL A 109 -21.80 51.11 -1.02
CA VAL A 109 -21.94 49.79 -1.64
C VAL A 109 -23.29 49.76 -2.35
N ASP A 110 -23.30 49.37 -3.62
CA ASP A 110 -24.52 49.27 -4.41
C ASP A 110 -25.51 48.25 -3.81
N VAL A 111 -26.76 48.68 -3.64
CA VAL A 111 -27.83 47.85 -3.11
C VAL A 111 -28.36 46.94 -4.21
N VAL A 112 -27.72 45.79 -4.38
CA VAL A 112 -28.29 44.68 -5.16
C VAL A 112 -29.57 44.23 -4.47
N ALA A 113 -30.69 44.23 -5.21
CA ALA A 113 -32.00 43.85 -4.67
C ALA A 113 -32.01 42.40 -4.15
N PRO A 114 -32.76 42.10 -3.07
CA PRO A 114 -32.87 40.74 -2.55
C PRO A 114 -33.56 39.83 -3.58
N PRO A 115 -33.07 38.59 -3.81
CA PRO A 115 -33.71 37.67 -4.74
C PRO A 115 -35.07 37.20 -4.22
N GLU A 116 -36.09 37.26 -5.08
CA GLU A 116 -37.48 36.89 -4.77
C GLU A 116 -37.70 35.36 -4.69
N ASN A 117 -36.98 34.65 -3.83
CA ASN A 117 -37.45 33.36 -3.28
C ASN A 117 -36.62 32.84 -2.09
N PRO A 118 -37.15 32.86 -0.85
CA PRO A 118 -36.51 32.23 0.31
C PRO A 118 -36.45 30.69 0.30
N GLN A 119 -37.02 30.01 -0.71
CA GLN A 119 -37.22 28.56 -0.70
C GLN A 119 -36.30 27.73 -1.62
N GLN A 120 -35.43 28.34 -2.43
CA GLN A 120 -34.59 27.62 -3.41
C GLN A 120 -33.14 27.31 -2.97
N LEU A 121 -32.77 27.59 -1.70
CA LEU A 121 -31.42 27.32 -1.18
C LEU A 121 -31.44 26.59 0.17
N LEU A 122 -31.98 25.36 0.22
CA LEU A 122 -31.68 24.40 1.29
C LEU A 122 -32.04 22.92 0.98
N HIS A 123 -31.80 22.45 -0.25
CA HIS A 123 -31.77 21.00 -0.51
C HIS A 123 -30.42 20.40 -0.07
N GLU A 124 -30.21 20.25 1.24
CA GLU A 124 -29.24 19.27 1.74
C GLU A 124 -29.76 17.87 1.40
N SER A 125 -29.22 17.23 0.34
CA SER A 125 -29.64 15.87 0.01
C SER A 125 -29.23 14.92 1.14
N GLN A 126 -30.21 14.18 1.66
CA GLN A 126 -29.96 13.16 2.67
C GLN A 126 -29.16 12.03 2.04
N ALA A 127 -28.07 11.61 2.72
CA ALA A 127 -27.20 10.57 2.20
C ALA A 127 -27.94 9.22 2.08
N ARG A 128 -28.18 8.77 0.86
CA ARG A 128 -28.88 7.51 0.58
C ARG A 128 -27.93 6.34 0.80
N LEU A 129 -28.25 5.45 1.74
CA LEU A 129 -27.55 4.17 1.90
C LEU A 129 -27.72 3.36 0.61
N LEU A 130 -26.61 2.92 0.02
CA LEU A 130 -26.59 2.03 -1.15
C LEU A 130 -26.41 0.57 -0.74
N ASP A 131 -25.55 0.31 0.24
CA ASP A 131 -25.15 -1.06 0.62
C ASP A 131 -24.60 -1.12 2.05
N HIS A 132 -24.65 -2.31 2.64
CA HIS A 132 -24.24 -2.61 4.01
C HIS A 132 -23.62 -4.01 4.08
N LEU A 133 -22.32 -4.05 4.40
CA LEU A 133 -21.54 -5.27 4.55
C LEU A 133 -21.04 -5.38 5.99
N THR A 134 -21.17 -6.55 6.62
CA THR A 134 -20.46 -6.83 7.87
C THR A 134 -19.05 -7.33 7.55
N VAL A 135 -18.08 -6.89 8.34
CA VAL A 135 -16.66 -7.24 8.16
C VAL A 135 -16.28 -8.23 9.26
N HIS A 136 -15.74 -9.38 8.86
CA HIS A 136 -15.41 -10.49 9.75
C HIS A 136 -13.93 -10.91 9.60
N LEU A 137 -13.38 -11.54 10.65
CA LEU A 137 -11.99 -11.96 10.73
C LEU A 137 -11.81 -13.49 10.74
N GLY A 138 -10.86 -13.96 9.94
CA GLY A 138 -10.22 -15.27 10.07
C GLY A 138 -11.07 -16.45 9.62
N HIS A 139 -10.82 -17.62 10.20
CA HIS A 139 -11.64 -18.82 10.00
C HIS A 139 -12.99 -18.70 10.73
N THR A 140 -12.95 -18.23 11.98
CA THR A 140 -14.08 -18.23 12.94
C THR A 140 -15.10 -17.12 12.68
N SER A 141 -15.01 -16.41 11.55
CA SER A 141 -15.90 -15.29 11.18
C SER A 141 -16.18 -14.30 12.33
N LEU A 142 -15.16 -13.93 13.11
CA LEU A 142 -15.34 -13.00 14.24
C LEU A 142 -15.73 -11.62 13.69
N VAL A 143 -16.87 -11.07 14.12
CA VAL A 143 -17.34 -9.74 13.72
C VAL A 143 -16.32 -8.68 14.13
N LEU A 144 -15.98 -7.79 13.21
CA LEU A 144 -15.11 -6.64 13.42
C LEU A 144 -15.88 -5.31 13.42
N GLY A 145 -16.96 -5.24 12.64
CA GLY A 145 -17.74 -4.02 12.44
C GLY A 145 -18.58 -4.08 11.16
N SER A 146 -19.12 -2.93 10.77
CA SER A 146 -19.91 -2.74 9.55
C SER A 146 -19.25 -1.72 8.63
N LEU A 147 -19.25 -2.00 7.33
CA LEU A 147 -18.98 -1.07 6.26
C LEU A 147 -20.32 -0.71 5.59
N LYS A 148 -20.61 0.59 5.50
CA LYS A 148 -21.77 1.13 4.77
C LYS A 148 -21.27 2.01 3.63
N VAL A 149 -22.01 2.02 2.52
CA VAL A 149 -21.72 2.89 1.38
C VAL A 149 -22.93 3.76 1.10
N TYR A 150 -22.70 5.04 0.87
CA TYR A 150 -23.72 6.07 0.71
C TYR A 150 -23.49 6.88 -0.58
N ALA A 151 -24.57 7.40 -1.14
CA ALA A 151 -24.56 8.44 -2.17
C ALA A 151 -25.12 9.75 -1.61
N GLN A 152 -24.49 10.87 -1.93
CA GLN A 152 -24.93 12.22 -1.53
C GLN A 152 -24.41 13.24 -2.54
N ASN A 153 -25.30 14.03 -3.18
CA ASN A 153 -24.95 14.98 -4.24
C ASN A 153 -24.04 14.37 -5.34
N ASP A 154 -24.40 13.18 -5.83
CA ASP A 154 -23.65 12.35 -6.79
C ASP A 154 -22.23 11.90 -6.38
N GLU A 155 -21.72 12.33 -5.22
CA GLU A 155 -20.52 11.76 -4.60
C GLU A 155 -20.85 10.47 -3.83
N LEU A 156 -20.00 9.46 -3.97
CA LEU A 156 -20.04 8.26 -3.13
C LEU A 156 -19.04 8.37 -1.97
N PHE A 157 -19.46 7.92 -0.79
CA PHE A 157 -18.57 7.77 0.37
C PHE A 157 -18.83 6.46 1.10
N SER A 158 -17.85 6.00 1.87
CA SER A 158 -18.01 4.87 2.77
C SER A 158 -17.95 5.30 4.23
N GLU A 159 -18.64 4.57 5.10
CA GLU A 159 -18.51 4.69 6.55
C GLU A 159 -18.20 3.33 7.15
N PHE A 160 -17.27 3.29 8.10
CA PHE A 160 -16.98 2.10 8.89
C PHE A 160 -17.24 2.36 10.38
N ALA A 161 -18.02 1.48 11.00
CA ALA A 161 -18.25 1.48 12.44
C ALA A 161 -17.75 0.15 13.02
N TYR A 162 -16.85 0.21 13.99
CA TYR A 162 -16.38 -0.99 14.70
C TYR A 162 -17.47 -1.60 15.56
N ASP A 163 -17.46 -2.93 15.67
CA ASP A 163 -18.26 -3.63 16.67
C ASP A 163 -17.67 -3.42 18.08
N VAL A 164 -18.54 -3.20 19.07
CA VAL A 164 -18.12 -2.92 20.46
C VAL A 164 -17.37 -4.11 21.06
N SER A 165 -17.77 -5.35 20.76
CA SER A 165 -17.07 -6.55 21.23
C SER A 165 -15.67 -6.69 20.64
N TRP A 166 -15.42 -6.16 19.44
CA TRP A 166 -14.07 -6.10 18.87
C TRP A 166 -13.23 -5.01 19.53
N LEU A 167 -13.77 -3.81 19.72
CA LEU A 167 -13.07 -2.70 20.40
C LEU A 167 -12.63 -3.05 21.84
N SER A 168 -13.43 -3.85 22.52
CA SER A 168 -13.16 -4.37 23.87
C SER A 168 -12.38 -5.69 23.88
N SER A 169 -12.04 -6.27 22.73
CA SER A 169 -11.38 -7.56 22.67
C SER A 169 -9.90 -7.48 23.11
N PRO A 170 -9.39 -8.41 23.93
CA PRO A 170 -7.95 -8.49 24.22
C PRO A 170 -7.12 -8.86 22.97
N ARG A 171 -7.78 -9.29 21.88
CA ARG A 171 -7.17 -9.55 20.57
C ARG A 171 -7.22 -8.34 19.62
N TYR A 172 -7.75 -7.20 20.06
CA TYR A 172 -7.98 -6.02 19.22
C TYR A 172 -6.70 -5.58 18.49
N PHE A 173 -6.86 -5.30 17.21
CA PHE A 173 -5.96 -4.48 16.41
C PHE A 173 -6.80 -3.60 15.48
N PRO A 174 -6.31 -2.42 15.07
CA PRO A 174 -7.00 -1.60 14.08
C PRO A 174 -7.05 -2.38 12.76
N VAL A 175 -8.27 -2.65 12.28
CA VAL A 175 -8.55 -3.44 11.07
C VAL A 175 -7.91 -2.81 9.84
N SER A 176 -7.80 -1.49 9.83
CA SER A 176 -7.07 -0.71 8.83
C SER A 176 -6.27 0.41 9.51
N PRO A 177 -5.08 0.80 9.02
CA PRO A 177 -4.25 1.85 9.61
C PRO A 177 -4.92 3.23 9.72
N ASP A 178 -5.88 3.51 8.83
CA ASP A 178 -6.71 4.71 8.73
C ASP A 178 -7.99 4.69 9.59
N LEU A 179 -8.18 3.67 10.43
CA LEU A 179 -9.29 3.58 11.39
C LEU A 179 -8.83 3.85 12.83
N ALA A 180 -9.49 4.79 13.50
CA ALA A 180 -9.32 5.09 14.92
C ALA A 180 -10.08 4.08 15.81
N HIS A 181 -9.60 3.87 17.04
CA HIS A 181 -10.27 3.05 18.07
C HIS A 181 -11.51 3.80 18.61
N THR A 182 -12.65 3.62 17.95
CA THR A 182 -13.95 4.20 18.33
C THR A 182 -15.11 3.41 17.73
N ALA A 183 -16.25 3.35 18.44
CA ALA A 183 -17.51 2.77 17.95
C ALA A 183 -18.31 3.74 17.06
N ALA A 184 -17.97 5.04 17.07
CA ALA A 184 -18.61 6.02 16.22
C ALA A 184 -18.31 5.72 14.73
N PRO A 185 -19.29 5.89 13.80
CA PRO A 185 -19.04 5.77 12.37
C PRO A 185 -17.92 6.70 11.91
N GLN A 186 -16.99 6.15 11.12
CA GLN A 186 -15.85 6.87 10.56
C GLN A 186 -16.09 6.99 9.05
N ARG A 187 -16.26 8.21 8.54
CA ARG A 187 -16.49 8.49 7.11
C ARG A 187 -15.18 8.60 6.33
N PHE A 188 -15.09 7.88 5.23
CA PHE A 188 -14.06 8.04 4.20
C PHE A 188 -14.73 8.54 2.90
N THR A 189 -14.42 9.79 2.54
CA THR A 189 -14.75 10.35 1.22
C THR A 189 -13.50 10.24 0.33
N PRO A 190 -13.60 9.75 -0.92
CA PRO A 190 -12.49 9.74 -1.88
C PRO A 190 -11.99 11.16 -2.21
N LEU A 191 -10.87 11.29 -2.93
CA LEU A 191 -10.50 12.60 -3.49
C LEU A 191 -11.39 12.93 -4.69
N GLN A 192 -11.60 14.22 -4.95
CA GLN A 192 -12.44 14.69 -6.05
C GLN A 192 -11.96 14.14 -7.40
N GLY A 193 -12.80 13.34 -8.07
CA GLY A 193 -12.48 12.65 -9.33
C GLY A 193 -11.94 11.21 -9.19
N GLU A 194 -11.72 10.71 -7.98
CA GLU A 194 -11.47 9.30 -7.71
C GLU A 194 -12.80 8.52 -7.60
N ASP A 195 -12.74 7.22 -7.90
CA ASP A 195 -13.86 6.28 -7.69
C ASP A 195 -14.07 5.98 -6.18
N LEU A 196 -15.12 5.23 -5.83
CA LEU A 196 -15.40 4.86 -4.43
C LEU A 196 -14.18 4.22 -3.79
N ASN A 197 -13.71 4.86 -2.72
CA ASN A 197 -12.57 4.39 -1.94
C ASN A 197 -13.02 4.04 -0.51
N VAL A 198 -12.39 3.03 0.05
CA VAL A 198 -12.67 2.46 1.37
C VAL A 198 -11.36 2.37 2.16
N PHE A 199 -11.47 2.23 3.48
CA PHE A 199 -10.31 2.09 4.38
C PHE A 199 -9.28 1.08 3.85
N ALA A 200 -8.00 1.45 3.89
CA ALA A 200 -6.94 0.83 3.08
C ALA A 200 -6.92 -0.72 3.12
N ALA A 201 -7.12 -1.34 4.28
CA ALA A 201 -7.16 -2.80 4.44
C ALA A 201 -8.31 -3.48 3.69
N LEU A 202 -9.46 -2.81 3.56
CA LEU A 202 -10.60 -3.29 2.79
C LEU A 202 -10.32 -3.12 1.29
N ALA A 203 -9.71 -1.99 0.90
CA ALA A 203 -9.33 -1.69 -0.48
C ALA A 203 -8.29 -2.68 -1.03
N GLU A 204 -7.37 -3.20 -0.20
CA GLU A 204 -6.45 -4.28 -0.63
C GLU A 204 -7.18 -5.59 -1.00
N THR A 205 -8.41 -5.78 -0.52
CA THR A 205 -9.22 -6.96 -0.87
C THR A 205 -10.09 -6.78 -2.11
N ALA A 206 -10.11 -5.58 -2.71
CA ALA A 206 -10.81 -5.29 -3.94
C ALA A 206 -10.05 -5.84 -5.17
N PRO A 207 -10.75 -6.21 -6.26
CA PRO A 207 -10.12 -6.66 -7.49
C PRO A 207 -9.39 -5.50 -8.17
N SER A 208 -8.20 -5.76 -8.72
CA SER A 208 -7.40 -4.74 -9.42
C SER A 208 -6.53 -5.35 -10.53
N GLY A 209 -6.31 -4.59 -11.60
CA GLY A 209 -5.67 -5.10 -12.82
C GLY A 209 -6.52 -6.17 -13.50
N PHE A 210 -5.96 -7.35 -13.77
CA PHE A 210 -6.67 -8.44 -14.47
C PHE A 210 -7.97 -8.85 -13.76
N GLY A 211 -7.96 -8.95 -12.42
CA GLY A 211 -9.16 -9.28 -11.64
C GLY A 211 -10.29 -8.25 -11.80
N LEU A 212 -9.96 -6.98 -12.00
CA LEU A 212 -10.94 -5.91 -12.24
C LEU A 212 -11.46 -5.94 -13.70
N GLN A 213 -10.64 -6.37 -14.65
CA GLN A 213 -11.07 -6.60 -16.04
C GLN A 213 -12.08 -7.77 -16.09
N VAL A 214 -11.80 -8.87 -15.38
CA VAL A 214 -12.72 -10.02 -15.24
C VAL A 214 -14.06 -9.57 -14.63
N MET A 215 -14.04 -8.81 -13.52
CA MET A 215 -15.29 -8.31 -12.91
C MET A 215 -16.03 -7.31 -13.80
N SER A 216 -15.32 -6.40 -14.49
CA SER A 216 -15.93 -5.48 -15.45
C SER A 216 -16.66 -6.24 -16.57
N LYS A 217 -16.03 -7.29 -17.12
CA LYS A 217 -16.65 -8.10 -18.17
C LYS A 217 -17.83 -8.92 -17.66
N ALA A 218 -17.80 -9.37 -16.40
CA ALA A 218 -18.91 -10.06 -15.77
C ALA A 218 -20.12 -9.12 -15.54
N SER A 219 -19.88 -7.87 -15.15
CA SER A 219 -20.89 -6.81 -15.05
C SER A 219 -21.52 -6.53 -16.43
N GLU A 220 -20.69 -6.33 -17.48
CA GLU A 220 -21.14 -6.08 -18.87
C GLU A 220 -22.10 -7.15 -19.43
N ILE A 221 -22.00 -8.42 -18.98
CA ILE A 221 -22.87 -9.51 -19.46
C ILE A 221 -23.87 -10.00 -18.40
N GLY A 222 -24.11 -9.22 -17.34
CA GLY A 222 -25.14 -9.49 -16.32
C GLY A 222 -24.83 -10.60 -15.31
N LEU A 223 -23.60 -11.14 -15.29
CA LEU A 223 -23.21 -12.21 -14.36
C LEU A 223 -23.06 -11.76 -12.89
N LEU A 224 -23.02 -10.45 -12.63
CA LEU A 224 -22.97 -9.88 -11.28
C LEU A 224 -24.34 -9.46 -10.72
N GLY A 225 -25.43 -9.72 -11.47
CA GLY A 225 -26.79 -9.32 -11.13
C GLY A 225 -27.20 -7.98 -11.77
N ALA A 226 -28.50 -7.67 -11.68
CA ALA A 226 -29.05 -6.41 -12.19
C ALA A 226 -28.91 -5.29 -11.14
N SER A 227 -27.92 -4.44 -11.33
CA SER A 227 -27.63 -3.28 -10.48
C SER A 227 -28.14 -1.99 -11.14
N ASN A 228 -29.24 -1.44 -10.61
CA ASN A 228 -30.04 -0.37 -11.23
C ASN A 228 -29.41 1.05 -11.13
N TRP A 229 -28.15 1.20 -11.48
CA TRP A 229 -27.43 2.48 -11.48
C TRP A 229 -26.23 2.40 -12.44
N GLU A 230 -25.61 3.53 -12.74
CA GLU A 230 -24.54 3.63 -13.74
C GLU A 230 -23.29 4.32 -13.16
N GLY A 231 -22.10 3.93 -13.62
CA GLY A 231 -20.84 4.58 -13.27
C GLY A 231 -19.69 3.64 -12.92
N ARG A 232 -18.50 4.23 -12.64
CA ARG A 232 -17.29 3.49 -12.26
C ARG A 232 -17.18 3.25 -10.76
N ALA A 233 -17.49 4.26 -9.94
CA ALA A 233 -17.36 4.19 -8.48
C ALA A 233 -18.13 3.02 -7.85
N LEU A 234 -19.31 2.70 -8.39
CA LEU A 234 -20.16 1.59 -7.94
C LEU A 234 -19.59 0.22 -8.37
N ARG A 235 -18.86 0.11 -9.51
CA ARG A 235 -18.15 -1.13 -9.90
C ARG A 235 -17.04 -1.52 -8.91
N ALA A 236 -16.47 -0.56 -8.18
CA ALA A 236 -15.53 -0.85 -7.10
C ALA A 236 -16.23 -1.58 -5.92
N LEU A 237 -17.48 -1.25 -5.63
CA LEU A 237 -18.30 -1.94 -4.61
C LEU A 237 -18.73 -3.33 -5.08
N GLU A 238 -19.20 -3.49 -6.31
CA GLU A 238 -19.52 -4.81 -6.89
C GLU A 238 -18.29 -5.72 -6.85
N GLY A 239 -17.14 -5.23 -7.34
CA GLY A 239 -15.89 -5.95 -7.30
C GLY A 239 -15.47 -6.32 -5.87
N LEU A 240 -15.60 -5.39 -4.92
CA LEU A 240 -15.30 -5.63 -3.51
C LEU A 240 -16.18 -6.73 -2.91
N LYS A 241 -17.47 -6.81 -3.25
CA LYS A 241 -18.39 -7.87 -2.82
C LYS A 241 -18.08 -9.20 -3.50
N ALA A 242 -18.04 -9.21 -4.83
CA ALA A 242 -17.97 -10.41 -5.65
C ALA A 242 -16.64 -11.18 -5.57
N VAL A 243 -15.56 -10.59 -5.04
CA VAL A 243 -14.33 -11.34 -4.71
C VAL A 243 -14.66 -12.45 -3.69
N PRO A 244 -14.53 -13.75 -4.04
CA PRO A 244 -15.00 -14.81 -3.16
C PRO A 244 -14.19 -14.84 -1.86
N ASN A 245 -14.90 -14.85 -0.73
CA ASN A 245 -14.27 -14.78 0.58
C ASN A 245 -13.27 -15.90 0.83
N VAL A 246 -13.39 -17.07 0.17
CA VAL A 246 -12.41 -18.17 0.27
C VAL A 246 -11.01 -17.80 -0.24
N VAL A 247 -10.90 -17.07 -1.36
CA VAL A 247 -9.62 -16.66 -2.00
C VAL A 247 -9.15 -15.24 -1.64
N ARG A 248 -10.04 -14.40 -1.09
CA ARG A 248 -9.77 -13.00 -0.66
C ARG A 248 -8.42 -12.85 0.08
N LEU A 249 -7.67 -11.79 -0.24
CA LEU A 249 -6.38 -11.46 0.38
C LEU A 249 -6.52 -11.24 1.90
N GLY A 250 -5.53 -11.73 2.64
CA GLY A 250 -5.44 -11.57 4.10
C GLY A 250 -6.46 -12.41 4.86
N ALA A 251 -6.91 -11.90 6.00
CA ALA A 251 -7.86 -12.58 6.89
C ALA A 251 -9.25 -11.96 6.93
N LEU A 252 -9.49 -10.84 6.24
CA LEU A 252 -10.81 -10.22 6.20
C LEU A 252 -11.80 -11.06 5.37
N ARG A 253 -13.07 -10.95 5.73
CA ARG A 253 -14.24 -11.46 5.01
C ARG A 253 -15.30 -10.36 5.01
N LEU A 254 -16.04 -10.24 3.92
CA LEU A 254 -17.16 -9.30 3.78
C LEU A 254 -18.44 -10.12 3.58
N VAL A 255 -19.48 -9.86 4.35
CA VAL A 255 -20.76 -10.57 4.27
C VAL A 255 -21.84 -9.54 3.95
N SER A 256 -22.61 -9.77 2.90
CA SER A 256 -23.69 -8.88 2.50
C SER A 256 -24.90 -9.05 3.42
N SER A 257 -25.71 -8.00 3.58
CA SER A 257 -26.96 -8.09 4.32
C SER A 257 -27.87 -9.20 3.77
N GLY A 258 -28.02 -10.29 4.54
CA GLY A 258 -28.83 -11.47 4.18
C GLY A 258 -28.02 -12.74 3.86
N GLU A 259 -26.71 -12.66 3.65
CA GLU A 259 -25.83 -13.83 3.49
C GLU A 259 -25.42 -14.40 4.86
N SER A 260 -25.29 -15.72 5.01
CA SER A 260 -24.72 -16.30 6.24
C SER A 260 -23.18 -16.33 6.21
N PRO A 261 -22.50 -16.20 7.36
CA PRO A 261 -21.06 -16.44 7.46
C PRO A 261 -20.62 -17.89 7.18
N GLU A 262 -21.56 -18.84 7.04
CA GLU A 262 -21.32 -20.28 6.92
C GLU A 262 -21.44 -20.81 5.49
N GLU A 263 -22.32 -20.23 4.66
CA GLU A 263 -22.35 -20.46 3.21
C GLU A 263 -21.01 -20.07 2.57
N LEU A 264 -20.35 -19.05 3.11
CA LEU A 264 -18.98 -18.67 2.73
C LEU A 264 -17.94 -19.78 2.92
N SER A 265 -18.20 -20.77 3.78
CA SER A 265 -17.34 -21.96 3.94
C SER A 265 -17.58 -23.02 2.86
N HIS A 266 -18.83 -23.16 2.38
CA HIS A 266 -19.20 -24.11 1.33
C HIS A 266 -18.47 -23.82 0.01
N SER A 267 -18.10 -22.56 -0.25
CA SER A 267 -17.28 -22.15 -1.40
C SER A 267 -15.88 -22.78 -1.47
N ARG A 268 -15.38 -23.48 -0.43
CA ARG A 268 -14.19 -24.34 -0.56
C ARG A 268 -14.43 -25.54 -1.49
N ARG A 269 -15.67 -26.03 -1.65
CA ARG A 269 -16.00 -27.16 -2.54
C ARG A 269 -16.04 -26.76 -4.02
N THR A 270 -16.28 -25.48 -4.31
CA THR A 270 -16.38 -24.92 -5.68
C THR A 270 -15.11 -24.21 -6.15
N LEU A 271 -14.04 -24.21 -5.34
CA LEU A 271 -12.74 -23.74 -5.80
C LEU A 271 -12.07 -24.75 -6.73
N PRO A 272 -11.36 -24.26 -7.78
CA PRO A 272 -10.51 -25.11 -8.60
C PRO A 272 -9.48 -25.92 -7.80
N ARG A 273 -9.10 -27.06 -8.36
CA ARG A 273 -8.02 -27.95 -7.92
C ARG A 273 -6.82 -27.89 -8.87
N GLU A 274 -5.74 -28.58 -8.52
CA GLU A 274 -4.53 -28.67 -9.35
C GLU A 274 -4.83 -29.24 -10.76
N SER A 275 -5.83 -30.11 -10.87
CA SER A 275 -6.37 -30.66 -12.14
C SER A 275 -6.92 -29.60 -13.09
N ASP A 276 -7.37 -28.46 -12.57
CA ASP A 276 -8.18 -27.49 -13.32
C ASP A 276 -7.32 -26.34 -13.86
N LEU A 277 -6.01 -26.35 -13.57
CA LEU A 277 -5.03 -25.39 -14.08
C LEU A 277 -5.00 -25.29 -15.62
N PRO A 278 -5.15 -26.37 -16.41
CA PRO A 278 -5.29 -26.26 -17.86
C PRO A 278 -6.56 -25.50 -18.28
N SER A 279 -7.68 -25.76 -17.62
CA SER A 279 -8.97 -25.08 -17.87
C SER A 279 -8.91 -23.60 -17.48
N LEU A 280 -8.27 -23.26 -16.36
CA LEU A 280 -7.98 -21.89 -15.95
C LEU A 280 -7.06 -21.17 -16.95
N ALA A 281 -6.01 -21.85 -17.45
CA ALA A 281 -5.11 -21.29 -18.46
C ALA A 281 -5.84 -21.03 -19.80
N ALA A 282 -6.72 -21.95 -20.22
CA ALA A 282 -7.55 -21.78 -21.40
C ALA A 282 -8.57 -20.63 -21.23
N ALA A 283 -9.19 -20.50 -20.05
CA ALA A 283 -10.11 -19.42 -19.72
C ALA A 283 -9.40 -18.05 -19.73
N VAL A 284 -8.20 -17.93 -19.15
CA VAL A 284 -7.37 -16.72 -19.23
C VAL A 284 -7.00 -16.38 -20.69
N HIS A 285 -6.64 -17.39 -21.49
CA HIS A 285 -6.29 -17.16 -22.89
C HIS A 285 -7.49 -16.66 -23.71
N ALA A 286 -8.66 -17.27 -23.53
CA ALA A 286 -9.91 -16.82 -24.15
C ALA A 286 -10.31 -15.40 -23.68
N PHE A 287 -10.01 -15.04 -22.43
CA PHE A 287 -10.26 -13.71 -21.90
C PHE A 287 -9.36 -12.64 -22.56
N GLU A 288 -8.04 -12.84 -22.57
CA GLU A 288 -7.10 -11.90 -23.24
C GLU A 288 -7.26 -11.90 -24.77
N GLY A 289 -7.87 -12.95 -25.35
CA GLY A 289 -8.26 -13.03 -26.76
C GLY A 289 -9.66 -12.52 -27.11
N GLY A 290 -10.47 -12.10 -26.12
CA GLY A 290 -11.84 -11.60 -26.34
C GLY A 290 -12.91 -12.64 -26.67
N THR A 291 -12.59 -13.93 -26.58
CA THR A 291 -13.46 -15.07 -26.96
C THR A 291 -14.00 -15.87 -25.75
N VAL A 292 -13.89 -15.31 -24.55
CA VAL A 292 -14.31 -15.96 -23.29
C VAL A 292 -15.81 -16.25 -23.23
N SER A 293 -16.16 -17.51 -23.00
CA SER A 293 -17.54 -17.93 -22.74
C SER A 293 -17.98 -17.60 -21.30
N SER A 294 -19.30 -17.50 -21.06
CA SER A 294 -19.84 -17.21 -19.73
C SER A 294 -19.39 -18.21 -18.65
N ALA A 295 -19.24 -19.49 -18.99
CA ALA A 295 -18.75 -20.52 -18.08
C ALA A 295 -17.25 -20.34 -17.73
N GLN A 296 -16.42 -19.99 -18.72
CA GLN A 296 -15.02 -19.62 -18.47
C GLN A 296 -14.91 -18.33 -17.64
N LEU A 297 -15.80 -17.36 -17.86
CA LEU A 297 -15.80 -16.11 -17.10
C LEU A 297 -16.21 -16.35 -15.64
N GLN A 298 -17.21 -17.19 -15.37
CA GLN A 298 -17.56 -17.66 -14.02
C GLN A 298 -16.37 -18.37 -13.35
N LEU A 299 -15.66 -19.24 -14.06
CA LEU A 299 -14.43 -19.90 -13.56
C LEU A 299 -13.32 -18.88 -13.22
N LEU A 300 -13.18 -17.81 -13.99
CA LEU A 300 -12.26 -16.72 -13.65
C LEU A 300 -12.75 -15.91 -12.46
N MET A 301 -14.05 -15.68 -12.29
CA MET A 301 -14.61 -14.95 -11.15
C MET A 301 -14.29 -15.64 -9.82
N THR A 302 -14.36 -16.97 -9.75
CA THR A 302 -14.07 -17.73 -8.51
C THR A 302 -12.58 -17.72 -8.11
N SER A 303 -11.68 -17.51 -9.07
CA SER A 303 -10.25 -17.83 -8.92
C SER A 303 -9.29 -16.66 -9.15
N ALA A 304 -9.62 -15.77 -10.07
CA ALA A 304 -8.68 -14.79 -10.66
C ALA A 304 -8.82 -13.35 -10.14
N THR A 305 -9.81 -13.11 -9.28
CA THR A 305 -10.25 -11.76 -8.89
C THR A 305 -9.62 -11.27 -7.59
N ALA A 306 -9.23 -12.18 -6.70
CA ALA A 306 -8.78 -11.92 -5.33
C ALA A 306 -7.30 -11.51 -5.16
N LEU A 307 -6.55 -11.36 -6.26
CA LEU A 307 -5.12 -11.02 -6.24
C LEU A 307 -4.80 -9.94 -7.27
N GLY A 308 -4.63 -8.71 -6.79
CA GLY A 308 -4.39 -7.54 -7.63
C GLY A 308 -3.13 -7.61 -8.50
N GLY A 309 -3.19 -7.06 -9.71
CA GLY A 309 -2.05 -6.89 -10.63
C GLY A 309 -2.43 -7.04 -12.10
N SER A 310 -1.63 -6.47 -13.00
CA SER A 310 -1.96 -6.41 -14.44
C SER A 310 -1.76 -7.72 -15.21
N ARG A 311 -0.91 -8.64 -14.74
CA ARG A 311 -0.79 -10.01 -15.31
C ARG A 311 -1.85 -10.94 -14.70
N PRO A 312 -2.43 -11.88 -15.47
CA PRO A 312 -3.37 -12.86 -14.94
C PRO A 312 -2.81 -13.63 -13.75
N LYS A 313 -3.61 -13.72 -12.70
CA LYS A 313 -3.34 -14.54 -11.51
C LYS A 313 -4.55 -15.42 -11.26
N VAL A 314 -4.36 -16.69 -10.94
CA VAL A 314 -5.44 -17.62 -10.55
C VAL A 314 -5.09 -18.28 -9.22
N THR A 315 -6.11 -18.67 -8.45
CA THR A 315 -5.98 -19.27 -7.12
C THR A 315 -6.74 -20.59 -7.05
N TRP A 316 -6.11 -21.65 -6.54
CA TRP A 316 -6.71 -22.99 -6.43
C TRP A 316 -6.35 -23.66 -5.10
N LEU A 317 -7.04 -24.75 -4.77
CA LEU A 317 -6.71 -25.61 -3.63
C LEU A 317 -5.75 -26.72 -4.06
N GLY A 318 -4.56 -26.73 -3.43
CA GLY A 318 -3.61 -27.83 -3.53
C GLY A 318 -4.12 -29.12 -2.89
N ARG A 319 -3.29 -30.17 -2.94
CA ARG A 319 -3.62 -31.52 -2.44
C ARG A 319 -4.01 -31.50 -0.96
N ASP A 320 -3.24 -30.79 -0.15
CA ASP A 320 -3.40 -30.65 1.30
C ASP A 320 -4.44 -29.58 1.69
N ASN A 321 -5.23 -29.07 0.73
CA ASN A 321 -6.21 -27.98 0.87
C ASN A 321 -5.62 -26.60 1.26
N ASP A 322 -4.29 -26.46 1.16
CA ASP A 322 -3.60 -25.18 1.08
C ASP A 322 -4.01 -24.39 -0.17
N LEU A 323 -3.99 -23.06 -0.09
CA LEU A 323 -4.25 -22.19 -1.23
C LEU A 323 -2.96 -21.83 -1.95
N TRP A 324 -2.94 -22.08 -3.25
CA TRP A 324 -1.84 -21.77 -4.15
C TRP A 324 -2.26 -20.70 -5.16
N ALA A 325 -1.29 -19.91 -5.62
CA ALA A 325 -1.48 -18.86 -6.62
C ALA A 325 -0.55 -19.07 -7.81
N ALA A 326 -1.08 -18.90 -9.03
CA ALA A 326 -0.34 -19.06 -10.29
C ALA A 326 -0.37 -17.76 -11.07
N LYS A 327 0.77 -17.37 -11.63
CA LYS A 327 0.90 -16.27 -12.60
C LYS A 327 0.95 -16.89 -13.99
N LEU A 328 -0.15 -16.73 -14.72
CA LEU A 328 -0.28 -17.20 -16.10
C LEU A 328 0.32 -16.15 -17.05
N PRO A 329 0.86 -16.56 -18.22
CA PRO A 329 1.29 -15.63 -19.25
C PRO A 329 0.08 -14.84 -19.78
N LYS A 330 0.28 -13.59 -20.21
CA LYS A 330 -0.81 -12.77 -20.81
C LYS A 330 -1.20 -13.26 -22.20
N ARG A 331 -0.21 -13.70 -22.97
CA ARG A 331 -0.34 -14.16 -24.35
C ARG A 331 0.32 -15.52 -24.49
N PHE A 332 -0.17 -16.33 -25.42
CA PHE A 332 0.45 -17.60 -25.75
C PHE A 332 1.95 -17.38 -26.06
N GLY A 333 2.84 -18.14 -25.41
CA GLY A 333 4.29 -18.01 -25.59
C GLY A 333 4.99 -16.86 -24.83
N ASP A 334 4.27 -15.93 -24.19
CA ASP A 334 4.85 -14.83 -23.36
C ASP A 334 5.40 -15.36 -22.02
N SER A 335 6.45 -16.18 -22.11
CA SER A 335 7.06 -16.90 -20.99
C SER A 335 8.07 -16.07 -20.19
N LEU A 336 8.71 -15.10 -20.84
CA LEU A 336 9.81 -14.32 -20.28
C LEU A 336 9.47 -13.64 -18.94
N PRO A 337 8.29 -13.01 -18.73
CA PRO A 337 7.95 -12.38 -17.47
C PRO A 337 7.75 -13.36 -16.30
N ASN A 338 7.53 -14.65 -16.59
CA ASN A 338 7.44 -15.71 -15.59
C ASN A 338 8.81 -16.31 -15.31
N ARG A 339 9.64 -16.55 -16.35
CA ARG A 339 11.04 -16.97 -16.18
C ARG A 339 11.88 -15.93 -15.45
N SER A 340 11.70 -14.63 -15.76
CA SER A 340 12.45 -13.54 -15.11
C SER A 340 12.07 -13.29 -13.66
N GLU A 341 10.86 -13.73 -13.27
CA GLU A 341 10.42 -13.74 -11.88
C GLU A 341 10.94 -14.99 -11.14
N ALA A 342 10.90 -16.17 -11.75
CA ALA A 342 11.54 -17.38 -11.20
C ALA A 342 13.04 -17.15 -10.90
N LEU A 343 13.75 -16.57 -11.88
CA LEU A 343 15.18 -16.26 -11.78
C LEU A 343 15.47 -15.27 -10.65
N ALA A 344 14.75 -14.14 -10.60
CA ALA A 344 14.98 -13.11 -9.60
C ALA A 344 14.60 -13.56 -8.18
N MET A 345 13.55 -14.38 -8.02
CA MET A 345 13.20 -14.98 -6.73
C MET A 345 14.26 -16.01 -6.26
N SER A 346 14.81 -16.81 -7.19
CA SER A 346 15.91 -17.74 -6.89
C SER A 346 17.20 -17.00 -6.49
N LEU A 347 17.55 -15.93 -7.20
CA LEU A 347 18.67 -15.06 -6.87
C LEU A 347 18.46 -14.31 -5.55
N ALA A 348 17.22 -13.95 -5.20
CA ALA A 348 16.91 -13.33 -3.91
C ALA A 348 17.12 -14.30 -2.74
N ALA A 349 16.67 -15.55 -2.87
CA ALA A 349 16.91 -16.59 -1.87
C ALA A 349 18.42 -16.88 -1.70
N MET A 350 19.18 -16.96 -2.79
CA MET A 350 20.65 -17.08 -2.72
C MET A 350 21.33 -15.83 -2.12
N ALA A 351 20.73 -14.66 -2.24
CA ALA A 351 21.17 -13.41 -1.61
C ALA A 351 20.85 -13.33 -0.09
N GLY A 352 20.19 -14.35 0.48
CA GLY A 352 19.84 -14.43 1.91
C GLY A 352 18.50 -13.79 2.29
N ILE A 353 17.70 -13.36 1.30
CA ILE A 353 16.43 -12.64 1.50
C ILE A 353 15.32 -13.66 1.77
N ASP A 354 14.47 -13.42 2.78
CA ASP A 354 13.28 -14.24 3.02
C ASP A 354 12.30 -14.12 1.84
N CYS A 355 11.91 -15.24 1.24
CA CYS A 355 11.24 -15.33 -0.06
C CYS A 355 10.14 -16.40 -0.05
N VAL A 356 9.01 -16.12 -0.70
CA VAL A 356 8.07 -17.21 -1.04
C VAL A 356 8.73 -18.15 -2.05
N THR A 357 8.67 -19.45 -1.80
CA THR A 357 9.13 -20.46 -2.77
C THR A 357 8.27 -20.36 -4.02
N VAL A 358 8.91 -20.08 -5.16
CA VAL A 358 8.25 -20.09 -6.48
C VAL A 358 8.72 -21.28 -7.30
N THR A 359 7.90 -21.75 -8.24
CA THR A 359 8.25 -22.85 -9.15
C THR A 359 7.61 -22.62 -10.50
N LEU A 360 8.35 -22.87 -11.59
CA LEU A 360 7.75 -22.93 -12.92
C LEU A 360 7.10 -24.30 -13.15
N ARG A 361 5.86 -24.27 -13.61
CA ARG A 361 5.16 -25.43 -14.20
C ARG A 361 4.90 -25.14 -15.66
N HIS A 362 4.78 -26.18 -16.47
CA HIS A 362 4.52 -26.06 -17.91
C HIS A 362 3.08 -26.47 -18.23
N SER A 363 2.49 -25.81 -19.22
CA SER A 363 1.18 -26.12 -19.81
C SER A 363 1.26 -25.96 -21.32
N PRO A 364 0.27 -26.42 -22.11
CA PRO A 364 0.23 -26.18 -23.55
C PRO A 364 0.28 -24.71 -23.97
N SER A 365 -0.16 -23.76 -23.11
CA SER A 365 -0.07 -22.31 -23.38
C SER A 365 1.24 -21.66 -22.95
N GLY A 366 2.17 -22.45 -22.40
CA GLY A 366 3.49 -22.01 -21.92
C GLY A 366 3.70 -22.22 -20.41
N PRO A 367 4.84 -21.74 -19.87
CA PRO A 367 5.18 -21.87 -18.46
C PRO A 367 4.47 -20.82 -17.59
N PHE A 368 3.98 -21.27 -16.45
CA PHE A 368 3.32 -20.47 -15.43
C PHE A 368 4.04 -20.60 -14.09
N LEU A 369 4.08 -19.51 -13.32
CA LEU A 369 4.79 -19.47 -12.05
C LEU A 369 3.84 -19.72 -10.89
N ILE A 370 4.05 -20.79 -10.13
CA ILE A 370 3.27 -21.14 -8.94
C ILE A 370 3.97 -20.72 -7.64
N ALA A 371 3.19 -20.39 -6.62
CA ALA A 371 3.65 -20.15 -5.25
C ALA A 371 2.53 -20.46 -4.22
N PRO A 372 2.86 -20.91 -3.00
CA PRO A 372 1.90 -21.03 -1.91
C PRO A 372 1.53 -19.64 -1.36
N ARG A 373 0.32 -19.50 -0.79
CA ARG A 373 -0.14 -18.22 -0.25
C ARG A 373 0.38 -17.95 1.17
N PHE A 374 1.34 -17.03 1.29
CA PHE A 374 1.95 -16.64 2.58
C PHE A 374 0.95 -16.10 3.64
N ASP A 375 -0.20 -15.57 3.19
CA ASP A 375 -1.31 -15.11 4.02
C ASP A 375 -2.26 -16.23 4.49
N ARG A 376 -1.84 -17.49 4.30
CA ARG A 376 -2.39 -18.70 4.93
C ARG A 376 -1.35 -19.36 5.83
N ALA A 377 -1.82 -20.16 6.77
CA ALA A 377 -1.03 -21.15 7.50
C ALA A 377 -1.49 -22.56 7.07
N SER A 378 -0.64 -23.57 7.30
CA SER A 378 -0.90 -24.97 6.92
C SER A 378 -2.09 -25.61 7.64
N ASP A 379 -2.54 -25.05 8.77
CA ASP A 379 -3.80 -25.40 9.43
C ASP A 379 -5.03 -24.69 8.82
N GLY A 380 -4.87 -24.07 7.65
CA GLY A 380 -5.91 -23.33 6.95
C GLY A 380 -6.28 -21.98 7.58
N LYS A 381 -5.65 -21.56 8.69
CA LYS A 381 -5.86 -20.23 9.27
C LYS A 381 -5.40 -19.14 8.30
N ARG A 382 -5.99 -17.95 8.46
CA ARG A 382 -5.67 -16.77 7.65
C ARG A 382 -4.90 -15.77 8.48
N LYS A 383 -3.92 -15.13 7.86
CA LYS A 383 -3.14 -14.06 8.47
C LYS A 383 -3.59 -12.72 7.86
N PRO A 384 -3.97 -11.70 8.65
CA PRO A 384 -4.14 -10.35 8.11
C PRO A 384 -2.88 -9.89 7.39
N VAL A 385 -3.05 -9.19 6.27
CA VAL A 385 -1.95 -8.65 5.44
C VAL A 385 -2.28 -7.23 5.02
N LEU A 386 -1.23 -6.40 4.95
CA LEU A 386 -1.26 -5.05 4.39
C LEU A 386 0.02 -4.84 3.57
N SER A 387 -0.07 -4.23 2.39
CA SER A 387 1.12 -3.71 1.71
C SER A 387 1.73 -2.52 2.48
N ALA A 388 3.00 -2.24 2.21
CA ALA A 388 3.65 -1.03 2.72
C ALA A 388 2.89 0.23 2.30
N ARG A 389 2.28 0.24 1.10
CA ARG A 389 1.47 1.37 0.60
C ARG A 389 0.28 1.67 1.53
N SER A 390 -0.41 0.63 2.01
CA SER A 390 -1.55 0.77 2.92
C SER A 390 -1.13 1.09 4.35
N MET A 391 -0.05 0.48 4.86
CA MET A 391 0.55 0.89 6.14
C MET A 391 1.03 2.35 6.14
N LEU A 392 1.44 2.87 5.00
CA LEU A 392 1.87 4.26 4.82
C LEU A 392 0.74 5.22 4.43
N HIS A 393 -0.51 4.76 4.22
CA HIS A 393 -1.64 5.56 3.71
C HIS A 393 -1.25 6.36 2.43
N ALA A 394 -0.54 5.75 1.48
CA ALA A 394 0.04 6.43 0.32
C ALA A 394 -0.80 6.25 -0.96
N ASN A 395 -1.25 7.36 -1.55
CA ASN A 395 -2.02 7.42 -2.81
C ASN A 395 -1.09 7.08 -3.98
N GLU A 396 -1.59 6.62 -5.14
CA GLU A 396 -0.74 5.99 -6.18
C GLU A 396 0.49 6.83 -6.61
N CYS A 397 0.32 8.15 -6.77
CA CYS A 397 1.38 9.07 -7.19
C CYS A 397 2.35 9.50 -6.07
N ASP A 398 2.17 9.04 -4.83
CA ASP A 398 3.02 9.41 -3.71
C ASP A 398 4.41 8.75 -3.79
N VAL A 399 5.45 9.58 -3.96
CA VAL A 399 6.87 9.18 -3.80
C VAL A 399 7.22 9.15 -2.32
N ILE A 400 7.51 7.97 -1.79
CA ILE A 400 7.80 7.73 -0.37
C ILE A 400 9.26 7.36 -0.19
N SER A 401 9.95 7.98 0.78
CA SER A 401 11.30 7.53 1.16
C SER A 401 11.24 6.23 1.98
N PRO A 402 12.15 5.26 1.78
CA PRO A 402 12.29 4.09 2.66
C PRO A 402 12.41 4.41 4.16
N LEU A 403 12.91 5.61 4.51
CA LEU A 403 12.97 6.08 5.90
C LEU A 403 11.59 6.36 6.52
N GLU A 404 10.57 6.65 5.70
CA GLU A 404 9.18 6.80 6.16
C GLU A 404 8.60 5.43 6.55
N LEU A 405 8.89 4.41 5.76
CA LEU A 405 8.48 3.02 6.03
C LEU A 405 9.12 2.49 7.33
N LEU A 406 10.41 2.77 7.56
CA LEU A 406 11.06 2.48 8.84
C LEU A 406 10.38 3.16 10.04
N GLY A 407 9.83 4.36 9.86
CA GLY A 407 9.05 5.05 10.89
C GLY A 407 7.85 4.20 11.32
N VAL A 408 7.04 3.77 10.35
CA VAL A 408 5.87 2.90 10.61
C VAL A 408 6.29 1.55 11.18
N MET A 409 7.35 0.92 10.64
CA MET A 409 7.85 -0.36 11.15
C MET A 409 8.27 -0.29 12.62
N ARG A 410 8.86 0.83 13.07
CA ARG A 410 9.27 1.00 14.47
C ARG A 410 8.09 1.03 15.45
N GLU A 411 6.90 1.40 14.99
CA GLU A 411 5.67 1.44 15.78
C GLU A 411 4.80 0.18 15.65
N ARG A 412 5.03 -0.64 14.60
CA ARG A 412 4.11 -1.71 14.17
C ARG A 412 4.75 -3.09 14.03
N CYS A 413 6.05 -3.21 13.80
CA CYS A 413 6.72 -4.51 13.74
C CYS A 413 6.94 -5.08 15.15
N LEU A 414 6.77 -6.40 15.29
CA LEU A 414 7.05 -7.17 16.50
C LEU A 414 8.55 -7.16 16.86
N ASP A 415 9.40 -6.98 15.85
CA ASP A 415 10.86 -7.00 15.93
C ASP A 415 11.38 -6.12 14.80
N PHE A 416 11.39 -4.81 15.09
CA PHE A 416 11.87 -3.79 14.17
C PHE A 416 13.30 -4.06 13.70
N SER A 417 14.16 -4.59 14.57
CA SER A 417 15.60 -4.75 14.29
C SER A 417 15.90 -5.88 13.30
N SER A 418 15.12 -6.96 13.26
CA SER A 418 15.23 -7.96 12.19
C SER A 418 14.54 -7.49 10.92
N ASP A 419 13.28 -7.05 11.03
CA ASP A 419 12.45 -6.67 9.88
C ASP A 419 13.07 -5.49 9.08
N ALA A 420 13.72 -4.53 9.74
CA ALA A 420 14.39 -3.41 9.08
C ALA A 420 15.64 -3.84 8.28
N ARG A 421 16.44 -4.77 8.80
CA ARG A 421 17.62 -5.29 8.08
C ARG A 421 17.21 -6.09 6.85
N GLU A 422 16.21 -6.95 6.97
CA GLU A 422 15.59 -7.67 5.84
C GLU A 422 15.03 -6.68 4.79
N LEU A 423 14.31 -5.63 5.21
CA LEU A 423 13.86 -4.58 4.29
C LEU A 423 15.02 -3.93 3.54
N TRP A 424 16.13 -3.59 4.22
CA TRP A 424 17.30 -3.00 3.58
C TRP A 424 17.92 -3.92 2.53
N GLN A 425 18.12 -5.20 2.88
CA GLN A 425 18.64 -6.21 1.95
C GLN A 425 17.74 -6.41 0.73
N ARG A 426 16.41 -6.34 0.92
CA ARG A 426 15.42 -6.44 -0.16
C ARG A 426 15.41 -5.20 -1.05
N LEU A 427 15.49 -3.99 -0.48
CA LEU A 427 15.58 -2.73 -1.24
C LEU A 427 16.89 -2.66 -2.06
N LEU A 428 18.00 -3.10 -1.48
CA LEU A 428 19.29 -3.21 -2.16
C LEU A 428 19.17 -4.12 -3.39
N PHE A 429 18.64 -5.32 -3.20
CA PHE A 429 18.43 -6.29 -4.27
C PHE A 429 17.46 -5.77 -5.35
N MET A 430 16.35 -5.14 -4.94
CA MET A 430 15.37 -4.54 -5.85
C MET A 430 15.99 -3.43 -6.72
N CYS A 431 16.88 -2.61 -6.16
CA CYS A 431 17.67 -1.67 -6.95
C CYS A 431 18.59 -2.41 -7.94
N LEU A 432 19.38 -3.39 -7.48
CA LEU A 432 20.35 -4.13 -8.31
C LEU A 432 19.67 -4.84 -9.50
N ILE A 433 18.56 -5.56 -9.30
CA ILE A 433 17.81 -6.22 -10.38
C ILE A 433 16.99 -5.25 -11.26
N ARG A 434 17.05 -3.93 -10.97
CA ARG A 434 16.28 -2.86 -11.61
C ARG A 434 14.77 -3.16 -11.63
N GLN A 435 14.27 -3.57 -10.47
CA GLN A 435 12.89 -4.03 -10.23
C GLN A 435 11.85 -3.03 -10.78
N PRO A 436 10.99 -3.43 -11.73
CA PRO A 436 10.11 -2.48 -12.45
C PRO A 436 8.76 -2.24 -11.77
N GLY A 437 8.33 -0.97 -11.73
CA GLY A 437 7.05 -0.53 -11.18
C GLY A 437 6.99 -0.51 -9.65
N ASP A 438 5.88 -0.01 -9.09
CA ASP A 438 5.70 0.26 -7.65
C ASP A 438 6.30 -0.80 -6.72
N GLU A 439 7.17 -0.34 -5.83
CA GLU A 439 7.90 -1.14 -4.85
C GLU A 439 7.08 -1.35 -3.57
N LEU A 440 6.25 -0.37 -3.18
CA LEU A 440 5.44 -0.41 -1.95
C LEU A 440 4.32 -1.46 -2.02
N ARG A 441 3.80 -1.77 -3.22
CA ARG A 441 2.84 -2.87 -3.46
C ARG A 441 3.48 -4.28 -3.46
N LYS A 442 4.81 -4.37 -3.40
CA LYS A 442 5.59 -5.63 -3.37
C LYS A 442 6.26 -5.89 -2.01
N ILE A 443 6.25 -4.89 -1.15
CA ILE A 443 6.58 -5.00 0.27
C ILE A 443 5.23 -5.13 0.99
N SER A 444 5.05 -6.19 1.79
CA SER A 444 3.86 -6.39 2.60
C SER A 444 4.24 -6.78 4.02
N PHE A 445 3.28 -6.69 4.92
CA PHE A 445 3.37 -7.08 6.32
C PHE A 445 2.30 -8.11 6.63
N VAL A 446 2.64 -9.08 7.46
CA VAL A 446 1.76 -10.13 7.98
C VAL A 446 1.51 -9.86 9.46
N TYR A 447 0.27 -9.94 9.93
CA TYR A 447 -0.03 -9.73 11.34
C TYR A 447 0.55 -10.85 12.21
N ALA A 448 1.24 -10.46 13.28
CA ALA A 448 2.00 -11.35 14.17
C ALA A 448 1.41 -11.47 15.58
N GLY A 449 0.24 -10.86 15.82
CA GLY A 449 -0.44 -10.86 17.13
C GLY A 449 -0.25 -9.56 17.91
N ASN A 450 -1.09 -9.35 18.94
CA ASN A 450 -0.99 -8.26 19.92
C ASN A 450 -0.87 -6.84 19.31
N GLY A 451 -1.54 -6.58 18.18
CA GLY A 451 -1.45 -5.30 17.45
C GLY A 451 -0.20 -5.12 16.58
N LEU A 452 0.70 -6.11 16.56
CA LEU A 452 2.00 -6.07 15.92
C LEU A 452 2.06 -6.97 14.66
N TRP A 453 3.03 -6.68 13.81
CA TRP A 453 3.19 -7.24 12.48
C TRP A 453 4.61 -7.77 12.28
N ARG A 454 4.83 -8.51 11.20
CA ARG A 454 6.13 -8.89 10.67
C ARG A 454 6.21 -8.53 9.20
N LEU A 455 7.39 -8.23 8.67
CA LEU A 455 7.59 -8.15 7.23
C LEU A 455 7.23 -9.49 6.56
N ALA A 456 6.56 -9.44 5.40
CA ALA A 456 6.20 -10.64 4.65
C ALA A 456 7.40 -11.18 3.85
N PRO A 457 7.49 -12.50 3.60
CA PRO A 457 8.44 -13.05 2.64
C PRO A 457 8.31 -12.37 1.27
N ALA A 458 9.42 -12.17 0.57
CA ALA A 458 9.44 -11.48 -0.72
C ALA A 458 8.61 -12.23 -1.77
N TYR A 459 7.97 -11.48 -2.67
CA TYR A 459 7.20 -12.02 -3.79
C TYR A 459 7.26 -11.05 -4.98
N GLY A 460 7.19 -11.57 -6.21
CA GLY A 460 7.11 -10.72 -7.40
C GLY A 460 8.37 -9.88 -7.68
N LEU A 461 9.53 -10.30 -7.18
CA LEU A 461 10.82 -9.80 -7.63
C LEU A 461 11.07 -10.34 -9.04
N ARG A 462 11.33 -9.47 -10.02
CA ARG A 462 11.54 -9.88 -11.41
C ARG A 462 12.60 -9.04 -12.11
N LEU A 463 13.43 -9.69 -12.91
CA LEU A 463 14.31 -9.00 -13.85
C LEU A 463 13.50 -8.35 -14.97
N HIS A 464 13.98 -7.21 -15.45
CA HIS A 464 13.37 -6.43 -16.54
C HIS A 464 14.35 -6.29 -17.71
N SER A 465 13.86 -6.48 -18.93
CA SER A 465 14.62 -6.26 -20.15
C SER A 465 14.81 -4.75 -20.37
N PHE A 466 16.03 -4.32 -20.68
CA PHE A 466 16.33 -2.92 -21.01
C PHE A 466 17.27 -2.88 -22.20
N SER A 467 16.94 -2.06 -23.20
CA SER A 467 17.87 -1.73 -24.28
C SER A 467 19.00 -0.84 -23.75
N MET A 468 20.14 -0.84 -24.45
CA MET A 468 21.25 0.07 -24.14
C MET A 468 20.83 1.55 -24.22
N GLN A 469 19.89 1.89 -25.10
CA GLN A 469 19.29 3.22 -25.21
C GLN A 469 18.49 3.56 -23.94
N SER A 470 17.66 2.65 -23.42
CA SER A 470 16.92 2.87 -22.18
C SER A 470 17.82 3.05 -20.96
N LEU A 471 18.91 2.27 -20.87
CA LEU A 471 19.89 2.39 -19.77
C LEU A 471 20.65 3.73 -19.82
N LYS A 472 21.09 4.14 -21.01
CA LYS A 472 21.71 5.47 -21.23
C LYS A 472 20.74 6.61 -20.91
N ALA A 473 19.47 6.49 -21.30
CA ALA A 473 18.45 7.49 -20.98
C ALA A 473 18.19 7.58 -19.45
N GLN A 474 18.16 6.45 -18.74
CA GLN A 474 18.06 6.44 -17.27
C GLN A 474 19.25 7.16 -16.61
N GLN A 475 20.48 6.85 -17.05
CA GLN A 475 21.70 7.48 -16.55
C GLN A 475 21.70 9.00 -16.82
N ALA A 476 21.39 9.43 -18.05
CA ALA A 476 21.32 10.84 -18.43
C ALA A 476 20.24 11.63 -17.67
N ALA A 477 19.11 10.99 -17.35
CA ALA A 477 18.04 11.58 -16.55
C ALA A 477 18.29 11.58 -15.02
N GLY A 478 19.53 11.28 -14.56
CA GLY A 478 19.86 11.22 -13.14
C GLY A 478 19.19 10.05 -12.38
N SER A 479 18.65 9.07 -13.11
CA SER A 479 17.93 7.89 -12.58
C SER A 479 18.72 6.57 -12.70
N GLY A 480 20.04 6.67 -12.91
CA GLY A 480 20.97 5.54 -12.92
C GLY A 480 21.02 4.77 -11.59
N LEU A 481 21.72 3.63 -11.59
CA LEU A 481 21.71 2.73 -10.44
C LEU A 481 22.48 3.32 -9.25
N GLU A 482 23.61 4.02 -9.47
CA GLU A 482 24.32 4.71 -8.39
C GLU A 482 23.42 5.72 -7.66
N MET A 483 22.60 6.49 -8.39
CA MET A 483 21.69 7.49 -7.82
C MET A 483 20.59 6.87 -6.93
N ARG A 484 20.28 5.58 -7.12
CA ARG A 484 19.37 4.81 -6.24
C ARG A 484 20.10 4.14 -5.09
N LEU A 485 21.28 3.57 -5.34
CA LEU A 485 22.05 2.81 -4.36
C LEU A 485 22.76 3.71 -3.34
N LEU A 486 23.40 4.81 -3.77
CA LEU A 486 24.21 5.66 -2.89
C LEU A 486 23.39 6.26 -1.72
N PRO A 487 22.13 6.74 -1.91
CA PRO A 487 21.27 7.12 -0.79
C PRO A 487 20.92 5.96 0.15
N LEU A 488 20.71 4.75 -0.39
CA LEU A 488 20.39 3.56 0.40
C LEU A 488 21.59 3.05 1.22
N MET A 489 22.80 3.13 0.66
CA MET A 489 24.06 2.85 1.36
C MET A 489 24.28 3.86 2.48
N LYS A 490 24.12 5.17 2.21
CA LYS A 490 24.24 6.23 3.24
C LYS A 490 23.14 6.18 4.30
N ALA A 491 21.99 5.58 3.99
CA ALA A 491 20.90 5.37 4.94
C ALA A 491 21.01 4.06 5.75
N SER A 492 21.94 3.15 5.42
CA SER A 492 22.05 1.78 5.97
C SER A 492 21.90 1.69 7.48
N SER A 493 22.58 2.55 8.25
CA SER A 493 22.54 2.51 9.71
C SER A 493 21.16 2.84 10.31
N ALA A 494 20.27 3.53 9.58
CA ALA A 494 18.89 3.73 10.01
C ALA A 494 18.06 2.42 10.02
N PHE A 495 18.48 1.43 9.22
CA PHE A 495 17.90 0.08 9.15
C PHE A 495 18.58 -0.91 10.11
N GLY A 496 19.57 -0.49 10.89
CA GLY A 496 20.41 -1.38 11.70
C GLY A 496 21.47 -2.14 10.90
N MET A 497 21.83 -1.66 9.70
CA MET A 497 22.98 -2.16 8.94
C MET A 497 24.17 -1.22 9.14
N GLU A 498 25.24 -1.69 9.80
CA GLU A 498 26.48 -0.93 9.91
C GLU A 498 27.11 -0.70 8.52
N PRO A 499 27.82 0.42 8.26
CA PRO A 499 28.33 0.74 6.93
C PRO A 499 29.23 -0.35 6.32
N LYS A 500 30.05 -1.02 7.13
CA LYS A 500 30.87 -2.17 6.71
C LYS A 500 30.00 -3.38 6.34
N LEU A 501 29.06 -3.77 7.19
CA LEU A 501 28.11 -4.86 6.93
C LEU A 501 27.24 -4.58 5.68
N ALA A 502 26.87 -3.33 5.46
CA ALA A 502 26.16 -2.88 4.26
C ALA A 502 27.02 -3.04 2.99
N LEU A 503 28.31 -2.69 3.05
CA LEU A 503 29.25 -2.89 1.95
C LEU A 503 29.50 -4.37 1.65
N ASP A 504 29.70 -5.19 2.69
CA ASP A 504 29.90 -6.63 2.51
C ASP A 504 28.63 -7.31 1.96
N GLN A 505 27.43 -6.87 2.36
CA GLN A 505 26.16 -7.33 1.78
C GLN A 505 25.97 -6.86 0.32
N LEU A 506 26.37 -5.63 -0.04
CA LEU A 506 26.41 -5.17 -1.44
C LEU A 506 27.32 -6.08 -2.29
N ARG A 507 28.51 -6.40 -1.79
CA ARG A 507 29.46 -7.31 -2.47
C ARG A 507 28.90 -8.74 -2.58
N TRP A 508 28.25 -9.24 -1.53
CA TRP A 508 27.57 -10.55 -1.54
C TRP A 508 26.47 -10.61 -2.60
N GLN A 509 25.56 -9.63 -2.63
CA GLN A 509 24.48 -9.61 -3.62
C GLN A 509 25.00 -9.45 -5.05
N LEU A 510 26.07 -8.67 -5.28
CA LEU A 510 26.73 -8.60 -6.58
C LEU A 510 27.35 -9.95 -7.00
N ASN A 511 27.98 -10.68 -6.07
CA ASN A 511 28.53 -12.02 -6.33
C ASN A 511 27.44 -13.05 -6.67
N VAL A 512 26.29 -13.00 -5.97
CA VAL A 512 25.13 -13.84 -6.30
C VAL A 512 24.56 -13.48 -7.68
N LEU A 513 24.39 -12.19 -7.96
CA LEU A 513 23.89 -11.70 -9.25
C LEU A 513 24.85 -11.96 -10.42
N ALA A 514 26.16 -12.11 -10.19
CA ALA A 514 27.10 -12.52 -11.24
C ALA A 514 26.78 -13.91 -11.82
N ARG A 515 26.23 -14.82 -11.00
CA ARG A 515 25.85 -16.20 -11.35
C ARG A 515 24.49 -16.32 -12.04
N TRP A 516 23.89 -15.20 -12.47
CA TRP A 516 22.53 -15.19 -13.02
C TRP A 516 22.34 -16.06 -14.26
N ARG A 517 23.37 -16.25 -15.11
CA ARG A 517 23.27 -17.10 -16.30
C ARG A 517 23.18 -18.58 -15.94
N ASP A 518 24.01 -19.04 -15.01
CA ASP A 518 23.98 -20.41 -14.47
C ASP A 518 22.58 -20.71 -13.92
N GLN A 519 22.03 -19.78 -13.14
CA GLN A 519 20.70 -19.91 -12.55
C GLN A 519 19.56 -19.79 -13.59
N ALA A 520 19.77 -19.04 -14.67
CA ALA A 520 18.82 -18.92 -15.77
C ALA A 520 18.74 -20.20 -16.63
N GLY A 521 19.88 -20.88 -16.82
CA GLY A 521 19.99 -22.12 -17.60
C GLY A 521 19.53 -23.38 -16.86
N GLN A 522 19.46 -23.36 -15.53
CA GLN A 522 18.89 -24.48 -14.75
C GLN A 522 17.45 -24.78 -15.16
N LEU A 523 17.07 -26.07 -15.15
CA LEU A 523 15.75 -26.57 -15.52
C LEU A 523 14.57 -25.93 -14.74
N SER A 524 14.84 -25.43 -13.53
CA SER A 524 13.90 -24.68 -12.67
C SER A 524 13.48 -23.32 -13.24
N VAL A 525 14.28 -22.74 -14.14
CA VAL A 525 14.06 -21.45 -14.80
C VAL A 525 13.93 -21.61 -16.33
N GLY A 526 14.84 -22.39 -16.93
CA GLY A 526 14.78 -22.85 -18.32
C GLY A 526 14.80 -21.73 -19.36
N MET A 527 15.59 -20.67 -19.15
CA MET A 527 15.79 -19.62 -20.17
C MET A 527 16.65 -20.15 -21.32
N SER A 528 16.23 -19.83 -22.54
CA SER A 528 17.07 -19.95 -23.73
C SER A 528 18.17 -18.88 -23.77
N GLN A 529 19.16 -19.03 -24.64
CA GLN A 529 20.16 -17.99 -24.89
C GLN A 529 19.52 -16.67 -25.37
N PHE A 530 18.39 -16.74 -26.09
CA PHE A 530 17.61 -15.57 -26.51
C PHE A 530 16.92 -14.87 -25.34
N ASP A 531 16.36 -15.63 -24.38
CA ASP A 531 15.80 -15.07 -23.15
C ASP A 531 16.89 -14.39 -22.30
N MET A 532 18.06 -15.02 -22.17
CA MET A 532 19.20 -14.45 -21.44
C MET A 532 19.72 -13.16 -22.10
N ALA A 533 19.82 -13.12 -23.42
CA ALA A 533 20.31 -11.94 -24.16
C ALA A 533 19.52 -10.66 -23.81
N GLN A 534 18.21 -10.77 -23.53
CA GLN A 534 17.37 -9.63 -23.15
C GLN A 534 17.70 -9.02 -21.78
N PHE A 535 18.30 -9.79 -20.86
CA PHE A 535 18.76 -9.27 -19.56
C PHE A 535 20.24 -8.88 -19.56
N GLN A 536 21.01 -9.29 -20.57
CA GLN A 536 22.46 -9.14 -20.66
C GLN A 536 22.93 -7.71 -20.36
N HIS A 537 22.34 -6.70 -21.03
CA HIS A 537 22.75 -5.30 -20.85
C HIS A 537 22.46 -4.78 -19.45
N ALA A 538 21.26 -5.04 -18.92
CA ALA A 538 20.86 -4.63 -17.58
C ALA A 538 21.77 -5.23 -16.49
N MET A 539 22.03 -6.54 -16.57
CA MET A 539 22.90 -7.26 -15.64
C MET A 539 24.36 -6.80 -15.72
N THR A 540 24.86 -6.53 -16.93
CA THR A 540 26.24 -6.02 -17.12
C THR A 540 26.40 -4.62 -16.52
N GLN A 541 25.46 -3.71 -16.77
CA GLN A 541 25.49 -2.37 -16.18
C GLN A 541 25.29 -2.40 -14.66
N THR A 542 24.44 -3.28 -14.13
CA THR A 542 24.32 -3.50 -12.68
C THR A 542 25.63 -3.96 -12.04
N ALA A 543 26.37 -4.89 -12.67
CA ALA A 543 27.67 -5.33 -12.16
C ALA A 543 28.70 -4.17 -12.15
N ILE A 544 28.76 -3.36 -13.21
CA ILE A 544 29.69 -2.23 -13.33
C ILE A 544 29.34 -1.10 -12.35
N GLU A 545 28.09 -0.61 -12.36
CA GLU A 545 27.66 0.49 -11.47
C GLU A 545 27.74 0.07 -9.99
N GLY A 546 27.39 -1.18 -9.67
CA GLY A 546 27.48 -1.73 -8.32
C GLY A 546 28.91 -1.91 -7.82
N ALA A 547 29.82 -2.43 -8.64
CA ALA A 547 31.23 -2.59 -8.28
C ALA A 547 31.94 -1.23 -8.10
N THR A 548 31.65 -0.26 -8.98
CA THR A 548 32.14 1.12 -8.87
C THR A 548 31.70 1.75 -7.54
N LEU A 549 30.43 1.60 -7.16
CA LEU A 549 29.93 2.08 -5.88
C LEU A 549 30.55 1.34 -4.69
N ALA A 550 30.71 0.01 -4.74
CA ALA A 550 31.35 -0.75 -3.68
C ALA A 550 32.80 -0.27 -3.43
N ALA A 551 33.57 -0.03 -4.48
CA ALA A 551 34.92 0.52 -4.39
C ALA A 551 34.95 1.97 -3.86
N LYS A 552 33.90 2.77 -4.14
CA LYS A 552 33.73 4.13 -3.60
C LYS A 552 33.43 4.09 -2.11
N CYS A 553 32.46 3.27 -1.67
CA CYS A 553 32.12 3.10 -0.27
C CYS A 553 33.28 2.51 0.55
N LEU A 554 34.11 1.63 -0.02
CA LEU A 554 35.31 1.12 0.65
C LEU A 554 36.27 2.27 0.98
N ARG A 555 36.61 3.13 0.01
CA ARG A 555 37.47 4.32 0.25
C ARG A 555 36.84 5.33 1.21
N GLU A 556 35.52 5.47 1.23
CA GLU A 556 34.82 6.32 2.21
C GLU A 556 34.90 5.73 3.64
N LEU A 557 35.17 4.43 3.81
CA LEU A 557 35.35 3.76 5.10
C LEU A 557 36.82 3.66 5.53
N ASP A 558 37.77 3.51 4.60
CA ASP A 558 39.22 3.47 4.89
C ASP A 558 39.78 4.85 5.35
N ILE A 559 38.95 5.89 5.35
CA ILE A 559 39.27 7.29 5.69
C ILE A 559 38.58 7.74 7.00
N ALA A 560 37.69 6.92 7.58
CA ALA A 560 36.77 7.30 8.67
C ALA A 560 37.03 6.58 10.01
#